data_AF-A0AAW2UPY4-F1
#
_entry.id   AF-A0AAW2UPY4-F1
#
_cell.length_a   1.000
_cell.length_b   1.000
_cell.length_c   1.000
_cell.angle_alpha   90.00
_cell.angle_beta   90.00
_cell.angle_gamma   90.00
#
_symmetry.space_group_name_H-M   'P 1'
#
loop_
_entity.id
_entity.type
_entity.pdbx_description
1 polymer ?
#
loop_
_entity_poly.entity_id
_entity_poly.type
_entity_poly.pdbx_seq_one_letter_code
_entity_poly.pdbx_strand_id
1 'polypeptide(L)'
;MEPVSYYWHEGDWNVSRILRTIPMPFAQIICQISIAAGQGDKIVWTESSTGDFSTKSAWEAIRQASPRRQLLADVWHRFLRPTISVFLWRLFQDRIPMDAQMRQKGFSFPSKCQCCEAEETVSHLFIESTAVQGVWQHFAAIFGLCLCDTGSLTYMFTWTQRNATKYRGVSFSTDGIILEVQRHLRTLYATRTLTSTQWKGDLHQAAVMGFIFRQQVPRAPSIFALGTGTSVLAKLTAVWRGMELALTTVLPLGGGVTLADVQHVFREANSAADHLAKEAASLQLTRVLHHDDITGVLRDILCLDRQGVPHLRRG
;
A
#
# COMPACT_ATOMS: atom_id res chain seq x y z
N MET A 1 2.71 32.38 -36.77
CA MET A 1 3.89 31.65 -37.31
C MET A 1 3.55 31.25 -38.73
N GLU A 2 4.42 31.58 -39.68
CA GLU A 2 4.27 31.12 -41.07
C GLU A 2 4.43 29.58 -41.14
N PRO A 3 3.71 28.88 -42.04
CA PRO A 3 3.82 27.44 -42.19
C PRO A 3 5.22 27.04 -42.72
N VAL A 4 5.64 25.80 -42.49
CA VAL A 4 6.95 25.29 -42.97
C VAL A 4 7.11 25.42 -44.49
N SER A 5 6.01 25.30 -45.25
CA SER A 5 5.97 25.51 -46.71
C SER A 5 6.36 26.93 -47.15
N TYR A 6 6.27 27.94 -46.26
CA TYR A 6 6.75 29.29 -46.56
C TYR A 6 8.29 29.34 -46.61
N TYR A 7 8.97 28.50 -45.84
CA TYR A 7 10.43 28.43 -45.76
C TYR A 7 11.03 27.38 -46.70
N TRP A 8 10.22 26.60 -47.41
CA TRP A 8 10.65 25.53 -48.31
C TRP A 8 10.25 25.86 -49.76
N HIS A 9 11.22 25.91 -50.67
CA HIS A 9 10.99 26.25 -52.08
C HIS A 9 11.84 25.37 -53.00
N GLU A 10 11.25 24.82 -54.06
CA GLU A 10 11.97 24.04 -55.09
C GLU A 10 12.80 22.85 -54.55
N GLY A 11 12.41 22.28 -53.41
CA GLY A 11 13.09 21.13 -52.82
C GLY A 11 14.26 21.49 -51.91
N ASP A 12 14.41 22.77 -51.53
CA ASP A 12 15.42 23.21 -50.57
C ASP A 12 14.89 24.31 -49.61
N TRP A 13 15.63 24.54 -48.52
CA TRP A 13 15.34 25.59 -47.55
C TRP A 13 15.64 26.98 -48.12
N ASN A 14 14.67 27.90 -48.04
CA ASN A 14 14.89 29.31 -48.35
C ASN A 14 15.60 30.01 -47.18
N VAL A 15 16.93 29.94 -47.18
CA VAL A 15 17.82 30.48 -46.12
C VAL A 15 17.53 31.95 -45.82
N SER A 16 17.25 32.77 -46.84
CA SER A 16 16.94 34.19 -46.67
C SER A 16 15.66 34.43 -45.88
N ARG A 17 14.63 33.60 -46.06
CA ARG A 17 13.37 33.67 -45.27
C ARG A 17 13.58 33.18 -43.84
N ILE A 18 14.38 32.14 -43.65
CA ILE A 18 14.71 31.59 -42.32
C ILE A 18 15.47 32.63 -41.50
N LEU A 19 16.53 33.22 -42.04
CA LEU A 19 17.36 34.20 -41.33
C LEU A 19 16.63 35.50 -40.96
N ARG A 20 15.56 35.84 -41.68
CA ARG A 20 14.70 37.00 -41.33
C ARG A 20 13.82 36.75 -40.11
N THR A 21 13.60 35.50 -39.74
CA THR A 21 12.59 35.12 -38.74
C THR A 21 13.19 34.37 -37.56
N ILE A 22 14.27 33.62 -37.79
CA ILE A 22 14.89 32.70 -36.83
C ILE A 22 16.36 33.11 -36.62
N PRO A 23 16.84 33.22 -35.36
CA PRO A 23 18.24 33.53 -35.06
C PRO A 23 19.23 32.53 -35.67
N MET A 24 20.41 33.04 -36.06
CA MET A 24 21.46 32.31 -36.80
C MET A 24 21.79 30.90 -36.26
N PRO A 25 21.95 30.66 -34.94
CA PRO A 25 22.30 29.34 -34.42
C PRO A 25 21.24 28.27 -34.76
N PHE A 26 19.97 28.65 -34.76
CA PHE A 26 18.86 27.74 -35.08
C PHE A 26 18.64 27.62 -36.58
N ALA A 27 18.89 28.70 -37.33
CA ALA A 27 18.81 28.70 -38.80
C ALA A 27 19.80 27.70 -39.41
N GLN A 28 21.04 27.63 -38.90
CA GLN A 28 22.03 26.64 -39.35
C GLN A 28 21.57 25.20 -39.14
N ILE A 29 20.93 24.90 -38.00
CA ILE A 29 20.41 23.56 -37.69
C ILE A 29 19.27 23.22 -38.65
N ILE A 30 18.33 24.15 -38.88
CA ILE A 30 17.18 23.94 -39.77
C ILE A 30 17.64 23.63 -41.19
N CYS A 31 18.60 24.40 -41.72
CA CYS A 31 19.12 24.19 -43.08
C CYS A 31 19.83 22.84 -43.27
N GLN A 32 20.23 22.15 -42.19
CA GLN A 32 20.84 20.82 -42.25
C GLN A 32 19.81 19.68 -42.28
N ILE A 33 18.52 19.97 -42.04
CA ILE A 33 17.45 18.97 -42.03
C ILE A 33 17.07 18.66 -43.48
N SER A 34 17.31 17.44 -43.95
CA SER A 34 16.80 16.99 -45.25
C SER A 34 15.33 16.62 -45.15
N ILE A 35 14.47 17.33 -45.88
CA ILE A 35 13.06 16.91 -46.04
C ILE A 35 13.01 15.89 -47.18
N ALA A 36 12.60 14.67 -46.88
CA ALA A 36 12.48 13.61 -47.88
C ALA A 36 11.39 13.96 -48.90
N ALA A 37 11.80 14.44 -50.09
CA ALA A 37 10.90 14.71 -51.19
C ALA A 37 10.17 13.42 -51.60
N GLY A 38 8.83 13.44 -51.58
CA GLY A 38 7.98 12.31 -51.98
C GLY A 38 7.46 11.44 -50.84
N GLN A 39 7.81 11.71 -49.58
CA GLN A 39 7.05 11.16 -48.45
C GLN A 39 5.91 12.10 -48.08
N GLY A 40 4.68 11.57 -48.01
CA GLY A 40 3.52 12.35 -47.56
C GLY A 40 3.64 12.76 -46.10
N ASP A 41 3.00 13.87 -45.74
CA ASP A 41 2.97 14.40 -44.38
C ASP A 41 2.50 13.33 -43.38
N LYS A 42 3.19 13.27 -42.24
CA LYS A 42 2.82 12.40 -41.11
C LYS A 42 2.43 13.23 -39.91
N ILE A 43 1.35 12.83 -39.26
CA ILE A 43 0.95 13.40 -37.97
C ILE A 43 1.95 12.91 -36.92
N VAL A 44 2.55 13.85 -36.18
CA VAL A 44 3.52 13.57 -35.12
C VAL A 44 2.92 13.99 -33.78
N TRP A 45 2.96 13.08 -32.81
CA TRP A 45 2.53 13.32 -31.43
C TRP A 45 3.67 13.96 -30.63
N THR A 46 3.53 15.24 -30.28
CA THR A 46 4.59 16.04 -29.63
C THR A 46 4.93 15.57 -28.22
N GLU A 47 4.00 14.91 -27.53
CA GLU A 47 4.21 14.39 -26.17
C GLU A 47 4.85 12.99 -26.16
N SER A 48 5.49 12.58 -27.26
CA SER A 48 6.32 11.38 -27.35
C SER A 48 7.66 11.70 -28.00
N SER A 49 8.74 11.15 -27.45
CA SER A 49 10.08 11.27 -28.04
C SER A 49 10.22 10.55 -29.38
N THR A 50 9.37 9.56 -29.67
CA THR A 50 9.35 8.85 -30.96
C THR A 50 8.43 9.52 -31.98
N GLY A 51 7.62 10.48 -31.55
CA GLY A 51 6.57 11.06 -32.38
C GLY A 51 5.32 10.20 -32.53
N ASP A 52 5.30 8.98 -31.98
CA ASP A 52 4.14 8.09 -32.05
C ASP A 52 3.09 8.44 -31.00
N PHE A 53 1.82 8.33 -31.41
CA PHE A 53 0.69 8.45 -30.49
C PHE A 53 0.56 7.19 -29.62
N SER A 54 0.32 7.39 -28.32
CA SER A 54 -0.15 6.33 -27.43
C SER A 54 -1.19 6.89 -26.48
N THR A 55 -2.14 6.06 -26.05
CA THR A 55 -3.12 6.43 -25.02
C THR A 55 -2.45 6.78 -23.70
N LYS A 56 -1.29 6.17 -23.41
CA LYS A 56 -0.48 6.49 -22.23
C LYS A 56 0.09 7.90 -22.29
N SER A 57 0.79 8.27 -23.36
CA SER A 57 1.37 9.62 -23.51
C SER A 57 0.29 10.69 -23.58
N ALA A 58 -0.82 10.42 -24.26
CA ALA A 58 -2.00 11.29 -24.26
C ALA A 58 -2.58 11.50 -22.86
N TRP A 59 -2.74 10.43 -22.08
CA TRP A 59 -3.23 10.51 -20.71
C TRP A 59 -2.26 11.28 -19.80
N GLU A 60 -0.96 11.03 -19.94
CA GLU A 60 0.08 11.71 -19.16
C GLU A 60 0.14 13.21 -19.45
N ALA A 61 -0.14 13.63 -20.69
CA ALA A 61 -0.19 15.04 -21.08
C ALA A 61 -1.40 15.79 -20.52
N ILE A 62 -2.57 15.14 -20.43
CA ILE A 62 -3.80 15.80 -19.95
C ILE A 62 -4.04 15.66 -18.45
N ARG A 63 -3.43 14.66 -17.80
CA ARG A 63 -3.69 14.41 -16.38
C ARG A 63 -3.06 15.48 -15.50
N GLN A 64 -3.79 15.91 -14.48
CA GLN A 64 -3.20 16.63 -13.37
C GLN A 64 -2.54 15.62 -12.42
N ALA A 65 -1.22 15.46 -12.55
CA ALA A 65 -0.47 14.52 -11.73
C ALA A 65 -0.61 14.91 -10.26
N SER A 66 -1.14 13.97 -9.46
CA SER A 66 -1.22 14.09 -8.01
C SER A 66 -0.34 13.02 -7.36
N PRO A 67 0.20 13.26 -6.16
CA PRO A 67 0.90 12.23 -5.40
C PRO A 67 0.03 10.99 -5.23
N ARG A 68 0.65 9.81 -5.35
CA ARG A 68 -0.06 8.54 -5.15
C ARG A 68 -0.52 8.46 -3.69
N ARG A 69 -1.83 8.46 -3.47
CA ARG A 69 -2.43 8.23 -2.15
C ARG A 69 -2.56 6.72 -1.92
N GLN A 70 -1.99 6.23 -0.82
CA GLN A 70 -2.01 4.80 -0.48
C GLN A 70 -3.45 4.26 -0.36
N LEU A 71 -4.34 5.02 0.27
CA LEU A 71 -5.76 4.70 0.38
C LEU A 71 -6.44 4.48 -0.98
N LEU A 72 -6.10 5.28 -1.99
CA LEU A 72 -6.63 5.09 -3.35
C LEU A 72 -6.00 3.89 -4.06
N ALA A 73 -4.78 3.49 -3.71
CA ALA A 73 -4.18 2.26 -4.23
C ALA A 73 -4.89 1.01 -3.66
N ASP A 74 -5.27 1.05 -2.39
CA ASP A 74 -5.96 -0.05 -1.71
C ASP A 74 -7.38 -0.29 -2.27
N VAL A 75 -8.05 0.76 -2.76
CA VAL A 75 -9.35 0.66 -3.45
C VAL A 75 -9.30 -0.26 -4.67
N TRP A 76 -8.17 -0.29 -5.38
CA TRP A 76 -7.98 -1.10 -6.59
C TRP A 76 -7.23 -2.41 -6.30
N HIS A 77 -7.22 -2.85 -5.03
CA HIS A 77 -6.56 -4.10 -4.66
C HIS A 77 -7.20 -5.31 -5.36
N ARG A 78 -6.38 -6.26 -5.82
CA ARG A 78 -6.80 -7.46 -6.57
C ARG A 78 -7.82 -8.37 -5.86
N PHE A 79 -7.97 -8.22 -4.54
CA PHE A 79 -8.95 -8.99 -3.76
C PHE A 79 -10.35 -8.38 -3.80
N LEU A 80 -10.45 -7.13 -4.24
CA LEU A 80 -11.73 -6.46 -4.41
C LEU A 80 -12.23 -6.70 -5.83
N ARG A 81 -13.51 -7.05 -5.95
CA ARG A 81 -14.17 -7.06 -7.25
C ARG A 81 -14.22 -5.63 -7.79
N PRO A 82 -14.12 -5.41 -9.12
CA PRO A 82 -14.19 -4.06 -9.70
C PRO A 82 -15.42 -3.26 -9.26
N THR A 83 -16.55 -3.93 -9.04
CA THR A 83 -17.77 -3.30 -8.52
C THR A 83 -17.60 -2.70 -7.12
N ILE A 84 -16.83 -3.36 -6.25
CA ILE A 84 -16.49 -2.86 -4.90
C ILE A 84 -15.52 -1.69 -5.01
N SER A 85 -14.49 -1.80 -5.86
CA SER A 85 -13.51 -0.74 -6.09
C SER A 85 -14.17 0.54 -6.62
N VAL A 86 -15.06 0.43 -7.61
CA VAL A 86 -15.79 1.58 -8.15
C VAL A 86 -16.71 2.20 -7.10
N PHE A 87 -17.35 1.39 -6.26
CA PHE A 87 -18.17 1.89 -5.16
C PHE A 87 -17.31 2.69 -4.14
N LEU A 88 -16.19 2.12 -3.68
CA LEU A 88 -15.31 2.79 -2.72
C LEU A 88 -14.70 4.08 -3.29
N TRP A 89 -14.33 4.06 -4.57
CA TRP A 89 -13.87 5.26 -5.26
C TRP A 89 -14.94 6.35 -5.28
N ARG A 90 -16.22 6.00 -5.52
CA ARG A 90 -17.34 6.96 -5.45
C ARG A 90 -17.58 7.43 -4.02
N LEU A 91 -17.49 6.53 -3.05
CA LEU A 91 -17.66 6.82 -1.62
C LEU A 91 -16.64 7.87 -1.16
N PHE A 92 -15.36 7.66 -1.46
CA PHE A 92 -14.28 8.59 -1.08
C PHE A 92 -14.27 9.91 -1.84
N GLN A 93 -15.14 10.07 -2.85
CA GLN A 93 -15.38 11.34 -3.53
C GLN A 93 -16.72 11.97 -3.17
N ASP A 94 -17.44 11.43 -2.17
CA ASP A 94 -18.78 11.86 -1.78
C ASP A 94 -19.80 11.83 -2.93
N ARG A 95 -19.63 10.87 -3.87
CA ARG A 95 -20.47 10.72 -5.07
C ARG A 95 -21.51 9.61 -4.98
N ILE A 96 -21.73 9.05 -3.79
CA ILE A 96 -22.80 8.08 -3.57
C ILE A 96 -24.14 8.81 -3.31
N PRO A 97 -25.29 8.21 -3.65
CA PRO A 97 -26.59 8.86 -3.46
C PRO A 97 -27.13 8.67 -2.03
N MET A 98 -26.63 9.46 -1.08
CA MET A 98 -27.27 9.60 0.24
C MET A 98 -28.26 10.75 0.25
N ASP A 99 -29.16 10.74 1.23
CA ASP A 99 -30.20 11.76 1.39
C ASP A 99 -29.62 13.17 1.54
N ALA A 100 -28.50 13.32 2.26
CA ALA A 100 -27.76 14.58 2.35
C ALA A 100 -27.25 15.08 0.98
N GLN A 101 -26.64 14.20 0.16
CA GLN A 101 -26.13 14.59 -1.16
C GLN A 101 -27.26 14.85 -2.17
N MET A 102 -28.38 14.15 -2.04
CA MET A 102 -29.56 14.38 -2.87
C MET A 102 -30.23 15.72 -2.54
N ARG A 103 -30.30 16.10 -1.25
CA ARG A 103 -30.80 17.43 -0.86
C ARG A 103 -29.95 18.58 -1.42
N GLN A 104 -28.63 18.43 -1.42
CA GLN A 104 -27.72 19.40 -2.06
C GLN A 104 -27.97 19.57 -3.57
N LYS A 105 -28.62 18.58 -4.21
CA LYS A 105 -29.00 18.61 -5.63
C LYS A 105 -30.44 19.08 -5.87
N GLY A 106 -31.12 19.61 -4.85
CA GLY A 106 -32.46 20.19 -4.96
C GLY A 106 -33.62 19.22 -4.73
N PHE A 107 -33.36 17.98 -4.30
CA PHE A 107 -34.43 17.07 -3.91
C PHE A 107 -34.90 17.35 -2.48
N SER A 108 -36.21 17.43 -2.25
CA SER A 108 -36.78 17.68 -0.92
C SER A 108 -37.48 16.42 -0.40
N PHE A 109 -36.92 15.82 0.65
CA PHE A 109 -37.51 14.69 1.36
C PHE A 109 -36.89 14.57 2.76
N PRO A 110 -37.59 13.95 3.73
CA PRO A 110 -37.05 13.72 5.06
C PRO A 110 -35.83 12.79 5.00
N SER A 111 -34.71 13.23 5.59
CA SER A 111 -33.50 12.44 5.73
C SER A 111 -33.59 11.60 7.00
N LYS A 112 -33.60 10.27 6.87
CA LYS A 112 -33.65 9.33 8.00
C LYS A 112 -32.79 8.10 7.71
N CYS A 113 -31.88 7.75 8.63
CA CYS A 113 -31.11 6.51 8.53
C CYS A 113 -32.06 5.31 8.48
N GLN A 114 -31.69 4.28 7.73
CA GLN A 114 -32.41 3.01 7.76
C GLN A 114 -32.07 2.16 9.00
N CYS A 115 -30.99 2.53 9.68
CA CYS A 115 -30.45 1.85 10.85
C CYS A 115 -31.00 2.39 12.18
N CYS A 116 -31.41 3.66 12.22
CA CYS A 116 -31.76 4.41 13.42
C CYS A 116 -32.58 5.65 13.03
N GLU A 117 -32.84 6.58 13.95
CA GLU A 117 -33.63 7.78 13.67
C GLU A 117 -32.82 9.04 13.33
N ALA A 118 -31.49 8.92 13.23
CA ALA A 118 -30.62 10.05 12.90
C ALA A 118 -30.69 10.44 11.41
N GLU A 119 -30.11 11.59 11.08
CA GLU A 119 -29.96 12.06 9.71
C GLU A 119 -29.05 11.13 8.90
N GLU A 120 -29.45 10.81 7.66
CA GLU A 120 -28.65 9.93 6.81
C GLU A 120 -27.52 10.70 6.10
N THR A 121 -26.31 10.55 6.62
CA THR A 121 -25.06 11.08 6.06
C THR A 121 -24.04 9.97 5.83
N VAL A 122 -22.99 10.23 5.04
CA VAL A 122 -21.89 9.28 4.82
C VAL A 122 -21.22 8.92 6.15
N SER A 123 -20.84 9.93 6.95
CA SER A 123 -20.23 9.73 8.26
C SER A 123 -21.14 8.91 9.18
N HIS A 124 -22.42 9.25 9.24
CA HIS A 124 -23.35 8.54 10.09
C HIS A 124 -23.49 7.07 9.69
N LEU A 125 -23.81 6.81 8.41
CA LEU A 125 -24.07 5.46 7.95
C LEU A 125 -22.85 4.55 8.08
N PHE A 126 -21.64 5.05 7.77
CA PHE A 126 -20.45 4.21 7.65
C PHE A 126 -19.51 4.24 8.87
N ILE A 127 -19.69 5.18 9.80
CA ILE A 127 -18.77 5.39 10.92
C ILE A 127 -19.52 5.43 12.26
N GLU A 128 -20.56 6.26 12.36
CA GLU A 128 -21.15 6.60 13.67
C GLU A 128 -22.32 5.71 14.07
N SER A 129 -23.02 5.10 13.10
CA SER A 129 -24.22 4.31 13.41
C SER A 129 -23.90 3.12 14.31
N THR A 130 -24.77 2.86 15.28
CA THR A 130 -24.61 1.77 16.27
C THR A 130 -24.48 0.41 15.59
N ALA A 131 -25.24 0.17 14.53
CA ALA A 131 -25.17 -1.05 13.76
C ALA A 131 -23.78 -1.25 13.14
N VAL A 132 -23.22 -0.20 12.54
CA VAL A 132 -21.90 -0.27 11.89
C VAL A 132 -20.76 -0.30 12.92
N GLN A 133 -20.88 0.37 14.06
CA GLN A 133 -19.96 0.20 15.18
C GLN A 133 -19.89 -1.27 15.63
N GLY A 134 -21.02 -1.98 15.68
CA GLY A 134 -21.05 -3.41 15.97
C GLY A 134 -20.30 -4.24 14.91
N VAL A 135 -20.44 -3.91 13.63
CA VAL A 135 -19.67 -4.55 12.54
C VAL A 135 -18.17 -4.30 12.72
N TRP A 136 -17.77 -3.07 13.04
CA TRP A 136 -16.38 -2.70 13.26
C TRP A 136 -15.78 -3.44 14.44
N GLN A 137 -16.48 -3.47 15.58
CA GLN A 137 -16.04 -4.20 16.78
C GLN A 137 -15.84 -5.69 16.51
N HIS A 138 -16.75 -6.31 15.75
CA HIS A 138 -16.63 -7.72 15.38
C HIS A 138 -15.34 -8.01 14.59
N PHE A 139 -15.08 -7.25 13.52
CA PHE A 139 -13.89 -7.49 12.69
C PHE A 139 -12.60 -6.97 13.34
N ALA A 140 -12.65 -5.91 14.14
CA ALA A 140 -11.51 -5.42 14.91
C ALA A 140 -11.00 -6.50 15.88
N ALA A 141 -11.89 -7.20 16.57
CA ALA A 141 -11.53 -8.30 17.46
C ALA A 141 -10.83 -9.46 16.72
N ILE A 142 -11.25 -9.76 15.49
CA ILE A 142 -10.68 -10.85 14.67
C ILE A 142 -9.30 -10.48 14.14
N PHE A 143 -9.15 -9.25 13.64
CA PHE A 143 -7.94 -8.81 12.96
C PHE A 143 -6.93 -8.09 13.87
N GLY A 144 -7.27 -7.88 15.14
CA GLY A 144 -6.46 -7.07 16.06
C GLY A 144 -6.32 -5.62 15.59
N LEU A 145 -7.31 -5.12 14.86
CA LEU A 145 -7.29 -3.79 14.26
C LEU A 145 -7.84 -2.74 15.22
N CYS A 146 -7.42 -1.50 15.05
CA CYS A 146 -8.11 -0.38 15.68
C CYS A 146 -9.43 -0.13 14.96
N LEU A 147 -10.46 0.38 15.65
CA LEU A 147 -11.79 0.66 15.07
C LEU A 147 -11.75 1.71 13.94
N CYS A 148 -10.62 2.39 13.73
CA CYS A 148 -10.39 3.31 12.62
C CYS A 148 -9.81 2.65 11.35
N ASP A 149 -9.40 1.39 11.40
CA ASP A 149 -8.83 0.69 10.25
C ASP A 149 -9.92 0.21 9.30
N THR A 150 -9.90 0.80 8.12
CA THR A 150 -11.07 0.87 7.27
C THR A 150 -11.22 -0.37 6.37
N GLY A 151 -12.10 -1.29 6.77
CA GLY A 151 -12.48 -2.47 6.01
C GLY A 151 -13.28 -2.14 4.75
N SER A 152 -12.62 -2.13 3.59
CA SER A 152 -13.24 -1.89 2.27
C SER A 152 -14.54 -2.70 2.01
N LEU A 153 -14.66 -3.91 2.56
CA LEU A 153 -15.85 -4.75 2.41
C LEU A 153 -17.01 -4.30 3.29
N THR A 154 -16.76 -3.83 4.52
CA THR A 154 -17.84 -3.44 5.45
C THR A 154 -18.63 -2.28 4.87
N TYR A 155 -17.98 -1.30 4.24
CA TYR A 155 -18.65 -0.22 3.53
C TYR A 155 -19.58 -0.71 2.41
N MET A 156 -19.10 -1.59 1.53
CA MET A 156 -19.92 -2.08 0.43
C MET A 156 -21.16 -2.84 0.92
N PHE A 157 -21.01 -3.69 1.92
CA PHE A 157 -22.12 -4.50 2.42
C PHE A 157 -23.08 -3.69 3.30
N THR A 158 -22.59 -2.71 4.04
CA THR A 158 -23.42 -1.69 4.73
C THR A 158 -24.29 -0.94 3.72
N TRP A 159 -23.70 -0.48 2.61
CA TRP A 159 -24.43 0.21 1.55
C TRP A 159 -25.47 -0.69 0.88
N THR A 160 -25.13 -1.96 0.65
CA THR A 160 -26.03 -2.95 0.03
C THR A 160 -27.23 -3.23 0.94
N GLN A 161 -27.00 -3.42 2.24
CA GLN A 161 -28.03 -3.58 3.26
C GLN A 161 -28.92 -2.35 3.35
N ARG A 162 -28.34 -1.14 3.44
CA ARG A 162 -29.10 0.12 3.44
C ARG A 162 -30.07 0.20 2.25
N ASN A 163 -29.60 -0.12 1.05
CA ASN A 163 -30.45 -0.08 -0.15
C ASN A 163 -31.52 -1.16 -0.15
N ALA A 164 -31.22 -2.36 0.37
CA ALA A 164 -32.22 -3.40 0.55
C ALA A 164 -33.31 -2.96 1.55
N THR A 165 -32.95 -2.28 2.64
CA THR A 165 -33.91 -1.73 3.59
C THR A 165 -34.77 -0.64 2.96
N LYS A 166 -34.13 0.35 2.34
CA LYS A 166 -34.83 1.50 1.78
C LYS A 166 -35.77 1.16 0.64
N TYR A 167 -35.39 0.22 -0.23
CA TYR A 167 -36.10 -0.04 -1.48
C TYR A 167 -36.79 -1.41 -1.56
N ARG A 168 -36.48 -2.35 -0.66
CA ARG A 168 -37.02 -3.71 -0.68
C ARG A 168 -37.69 -4.13 0.62
N GLY A 169 -37.76 -3.25 1.63
CA GLY A 169 -38.44 -3.51 2.90
C GLY A 169 -37.74 -4.56 3.79
N VAL A 170 -36.45 -4.82 3.57
CA VAL A 170 -35.65 -5.75 4.39
C VAL A 170 -35.13 -5.03 5.64
N SER A 171 -35.19 -5.62 6.83
CA SER A 171 -34.64 -4.96 8.03
C SER A 171 -33.12 -4.75 7.92
N PHE A 172 -32.65 -3.62 8.42
CA PHE A 172 -31.22 -3.34 8.51
C PHE A 172 -30.63 -4.11 9.71
N SER A 173 -29.64 -4.96 9.49
CA SER A 173 -29.07 -5.81 10.55
C SER A 173 -27.54 -5.85 10.52
N THR A 174 -26.93 -5.67 11.69
CA THR A 174 -25.49 -5.85 11.94
C THR A 174 -25.02 -7.25 11.55
N ASP A 175 -25.75 -8.28 11.99
CA ASP A 175 -25.41 -9.68 11.71
C ASP A 175 -25.47 -9.97 10.20
N GLY A 176 -26.45 -9.37 9.51
CA GLY A 176 -26.57 -9.48 8.07
C GLY A 176 -25.34 -8.94 7.32
N ILE A 177 -24.78 -7.82 7.77
CA ILE A 177 -23.55 -7.25 7.20
C ILE A 177 -22.36 -8.16 7.48
N ILE A 178 -22.22 -8.63 8.73
CA ILE A 178 -21.13 -9.53 9.15
C ILE A 178 -21.14 -10.80 8.30
N LEU A 179 -22.31 -11.44 8.13
CA LEU A 179 -22.45 -12.67 7.35
C LEU A 179 -22.05 -12.48 5.89
N GLU A 180 -22.41 -11.36 5.26
CA GLU A 180 -22.03 -11.07 3.87
C GLU A 180 -20.52 -10.82 3.72
N VAL A 181 -19.90 -10.09 4.64
CA VAL A 181 -18.44 -9.90 4.66
C VAL A 181 -17.75 -11.26 4.83
N GLN A 182 -18.18 -12.07 5.79
CA GLN A 182 -17.64 -13.41 6.02
C GLN A 182 -17.81 -14.32 4.80
N ARG A 183 -18.96 -14.27 4.13
CA ARG A 183 -19.21 -15.01 2.88
C ARG A 183 -18.22 -14.62 1.80
N HIS A 184 -17.93 -13.32 1.64
CA HIS A 184 -16.94 -12.84 0.68
C HIS A 184 -15.54 -13.34 1.02
N LEU A 185 -15.13 -13.28 2.29
CA LEU A 185 -13.84 -13.81 2.75
C LEU A 185 -13.73 -15.33 2.49
N ARG A 186 -14.81 -16.09 2.72
CA ARG A 186 -14.89 -17.52 2.37
C ARG A 186 -14.75 -17.78 0.88
N THR A 187 -15.34 -16.95 0.03
CA THR A 187 -15.11 -17.04 -1.43
C THR A 187 -13.64 -16.84 -1.76
N LEU A 188 -12.98 -15.81 -1.22
CA LEU A 188 -11.56 -15.54 -1.47
C LEU A 188 -10.64 -16.67 -0.98
N TYR A 189 -10.98 -17.29 0.15
CA TYR A 189 -10.28 -18.46 0.67
C TYR A 189 -10.49 -19.68 -0.24
N ALA A 190 -11.73 -19.98 -0.63
CA ALA A 190 -12.06 -21.09 -1.51
C ALA A 190 -11.40 -20.99 -2.89
N THR A 191 -11.25 -19.77 -3.42
CA THR A 191 -10.55 -19.50 -4.69
C THR A 191 -9.03 -19.44 -4.53
N ARG A 192 -8.48 -19.79 -3.36
CA ARG A 192 -7.04 -19.71 -3.00
C ARG A 192 -6.43 -18.33 -3.22
N THR A 193 -7.26 -17.29 -3.22
CA THR A 193 -6.84 -15.90 -3.40
C THR A 193 -6.36 -15.32 -2.07
N LEU A 194 -7.00 -15.71 -0.96
CA LEU A 194 -6.59 -15.41 0.41
C LEU A 194 -5.72 -16.54 0.97
N THR A 195 -4.43 -16.27 1.14
CA THR A 195 -3.43 -17.23 1.66
C THR A 195 -3.03 -16.93 3.11
N SER A 196 -2.38 -17.89 3.78
CA SER A 196 -1.88 -17.71 5.15
C SER A 196 -0.92 -16.52 5.30
N THR A 197 -0.12 -16.25 4.28
CA THR A 197 0.81 -15.10 4.24
C THR A 197 0.12 -13.74 4.16
N GLN A 198 -1.15 -13.71 3.77
CA GLN A 198 -1.93 -12.48 3.60
C GLN A 198 -2.87 -12.27 4.79
N TRP A 199 -3.19 -13.33 5.53
CA TRP A 199 -3.97 -13.23 6.74
C TRP A 199 -3.12 -12.60 7.86
N LYS A 200 -3.62 -11.50 8.42
CA LYS A 200 -2.97 -10.76 9.51
C LYS A 200 -3.71 -10.84 10.84
N GLY A 201 -4.87 -11.49 10.86
CA GLY A 201 -5.69 -11.63 12.07
C GLY A 201 -5.32 -12.84 12.91
N ASP A 202 -6.06 -13.04 13.98
CA ASP A 202 -5.89 -14.18 14.87
C ASP A 202 -6.25 -15.50 14.13
N LEU A 203 -5.36 -16.51 14.24
CA LEU A 203 -5.52 -17.80 13.56
C LEU A 203 -6.60 -18.68 14.19
N HIS A 204 -6.83 -18.55 15.50
CA HIS A 204 -7.92 -19.24 16.18
C HIS A 204 -9.27 -18.68 15.75
N GLN A 205 -9.40 -17.34 15.71
CA GLN A 205 -10.60 -16.68 15.17
C GLN A 205 -10.82 -17.04 13.69
N ALA A 206 -9.74 -17.09 12.89
CA ALA A 206 -9.81 -17.57 11.51
C ALA A 206 -10.39 -18.99 11.41
N ALA A 207 -9.96 -19.90 12.29
CA ALA A 207 -10.46 -21.27 12.34
C ALA A 207 -11.94 -21.32 12.70
N VAL A 208 -12.40 -20.51 13.66
CA VAL A 208 -13.82 -20.38 14.02
C VAL A 208 -14.66 -19.92 12.82
N MET A 209 -14.12 -19.04 11.97
CA MET A 209 -14.79 -18.60 10.74
C MET A 209 -14.78 -19.63 9.60
N GLY A 210 -14.10 -20.77 9.80
CA GLY A 210 -13.95 -21.85 8.83
C GLY A 210 -12.71 -21.75 7.94
N PHE A 211 -11.75 -20.89 8.28
CA PHE A 211 -10.48 -20.77 7.55
C PHE A 211 -9.40 -21.65 8.17
N ILE A 212 -8.89 -22.61 7.41
CA ILE A 212 -7.77 -23.45 7.85
C ILE A 212 -6.52 -22.94 7.16
N PHE A 213 -5.80 -22.05 7.83
CA PHE A 213 -4.47 -21.66 7.40
C PHE A 213 -3.46 -22.67 7.95
N ARG A 214 -2.76 -23.39 7.08
CA ARG A 214 -1.60 -24.18 7.53
C ARG A 214 -0.56 -23.20 8.06
N GLN A 215 -0.27 -23.29 9.35
CA GLN A 215 0.88 -22.60 9.94
C GLN A 215 2.11 -23.08 9.16
N GLN A 216 2.76 -22.18 8.42
CA GLN A 216 4.08 -22.49 7.92
C GLN A 216 4.97 -22.54 9.15
N VAL A 217 5.34 -23.75 9.57
CA VAL A 217 6.50 -23.93 10.45
C VAL A 217 7.64 -23.20 9.74
N PRO A 218 8.29 -22.21 10.37
CA PRO A 218 9.44 -21.56 9.76
C PRO A 218 10.36 -22.68 9.28
N ARG A 219 10.68 -22.72 7.98
CA ARG A 219 11.69 -23.67 7.53
C ARG A 219 12.93 -23.34 8.34
N ALA A 220 13.42 -24.30 9.12
CA ALA A 220 14.76 -24.21 9.70
C ALA A 220 15.69 -23.78 8.55
N PRO A 221 16.50 -22.72 8.74
CA PRO A 221 17.36 -22.23 7.68
C PRO A 221 18.13 -23.42 7.11
N SER A 222 17.98 -23.65 5.82
CA SER A 222 18.71 -24.71 5.14
C SER A 222 20.18 -24.31 5.19
N ILE A 223 21.00 -25.08 5.92
CA ILE A 223 22.46 -24.92 5.91
C ILE A 223 22.89 -25.30 4.49
N PHE A 224 23.00 -24.31 3.60
CA PHE A 224 23.65 -24.50 2.32
C PHE A 224 25.14 -24.63 2.63
N ALA A 225 25.67 -25.86 2.60
CA ALA A 225 27.09 -26.07 2.40
C ALA A 225 27.42 -25.58 0.99
N LEU A 226 27.72 -24.29 0.86
CA LEU A 226 28.22 -23.71 -0.37
C LEU A 226 29.62 -24.27 -0.59
N GLY A 227 29.68 -25.32 -1.41
CA GLY A 227 30.88 -25.73 -2.10
C GLY A 227 31.46 -24.52 -2.82
N THR A 228 32.76 -24.36 -2.68
CA THR A 228 33.57 -23.26 -3.20
C THR A 228 33.29 -23.00 -4.68
N GLY A 229 32.83 -21.78 -5.01
CA GLY A 229 32.95 -21.25 -6.37
C GLY A 229 31.83 -20.32 -6.84
N THR A 230 32.02 -19.00 -6.63
CA THR A 230 31.52 -17.87 -7.47
C THR A 230 29.99 -17.69 -7.61
N SER A 231 29.33 -16.53 -7.48
CA SER A 231 29.68 -15.12 -7.37
C SER A 231 28.54 -14.38 -6.61
N VAL A 232 28.85 -13.80 -5.44
CA VAL A 232 27.91 -13.03 -4.57
C VAL A 232 28.41 -11.60 -4.34
N LEU A 233 29.59 -11.27 -4.89
CA LEU A 233 30.36 -10.05 -4.60
C LEU A 233 29.68 -8.72 -4.97
N ALA A 234 28.66 -8.72 -5.83
CA ALA A 234 27.93 -7.49 -6.19
C ALA A 234 26.79 -7.13 -5.23
N LYS A 235 26.24 -8.09 -4.46
CA LYS A 235 25.15 -7.83 -3.48
C LYS A 235 25.68 -7.56 -2.07
N LEU A 236 26.89 -8.00 -1.76
CA LEU A 236 27.49 -7.80 -0.43
C LEU A 236 28.03 -6.38 -0.22
N THR A 237 28.44 -5.65 -1.26
CA THR A 237 29.03 -4.31 -1.13
C THR A 237 28.07 -3.23 -0.61
N ALA A 238 26.76 -3.35 -0.86
CA ALA A 238 25.76 -2.41 -0.35
C ALA A 238 25.41 -2.65 1.13
N VAL A 239 25.34 -3.93 1.55
CA VAL A 239 25.11 -4.32 2.95
C VAL A 239 26.37 -4.05 3.79
N TRP A 240 27.56 -4.24 3.22
CA TRP A 240 28.85 -4.01 3.87
C TRP A 240 29.04 -2.55 4.28
N ARG A 241 28.72 -1.58 3.41
CA ARG A 241 28.80 -0.14 3.75
C ARG A 241 27.84 0.27 4.87
N GLY A 242 26.69 -0.41 5.00
CA GLY A 242 25.75 -0.21 6.10
C GLY A 242 26.25 -0.80 7.43
N MET A 243 26.90 -1.97 7.38
CA MET A 243 27.48 -2.62 8.57
C MET A 243 28.78 -1.96 9.05
N GLU A 244 29.64 -1.44 8.16
CA GLU A 244 30.86 -0.69 8.53
C GLU A 244 30.53 0.56 9.37
N LEU A 245 29.43 1.24 9.05
CA LEU A 245 28.95 2.40 9.81
C LEU A 245 28.43 2.01 11.21
N ALA A 246 27.87 0.81 11.36
CA ALA A 246 27.37 0.30 12.63
C ALA A 246 28.47 -0.31 13.53
N LEU A 247 29.51 -0.91 12.92
CA LEU A 247 30.61 -1.55 13.64
C LEU A 247 31.63 -0.56 14.20
N THR A 248 31.86 0.57 13.52
CA THR A 248 32.73 1.64 14.02
C THR A 248 32.24 2.26 15.33
N THR A 249 30.94 2.17 15.63
CA THR A 249 30.37 2.56 16.92
C THR A 249 30.45 1.49 18.03
N VAL A 250 30.64 0.21 17.70
CA VAL A 250 30.60 -0.92 18.66
C VAL A 250 32.00 -1.40 19.09
N LEU A 251 33.04 -1.09 18.31
CA LEU A 251 34.39 -1.62 18.48
C LEU A 251 35.24 -1.17 19.70
N PRO A 252 34.88 -0.22 20.59
CA PRO A 252 35.63 -0.05 21.84
C PRO A 252 35.19 -1.01 22.97
N LEU A 253 34.17 -1.84 22.76
CA LEU A 253 33.72 -2.81 23.76
C LEU A 253 34.56 -4.08 23.63
N GLY A 254 35.65 -4.15 24.39
CA GLY A 254 36.73 -5.16 24.36
C GLY A 254 36.32 -6.62 24.60
N GLY A 255 35.53 -7.19 23.70
CA GLY A 255 35.35 -8.62 23.52
C GLY A 255 35.58 -8.93 22.06
N GLY A 256 36.39 -9.95 21.76
CA GLY A 256 36.72 -10.38 20.39
C GLY A 256 35.53 -10.96 19.63
N VAL A 257 34.48 -10.16 19.42
CA VAL A 257 33.32 -10.48 18.61
C VAL A 257 33.71 -10.18 17.16
N THR A 258 33.78 -11.23 16.35
CA THR A 258 34.03 -11.10 14.92
C THR A 258 32.70 -10.98 14.17
N LEU A 259 32.73 -10.45 12.94
CA LEU A 259 31.53 -10.38 12.08
C LEU A 259 30.88 -11.75 11.82
N ALA A 260 31.64 -12.84 11.99
CA ALA A 260 31.14 -14.20 11.86
C ALA A 260 30.23 -14.62 13.04
N ASP A 261 30.34 -13.94 14.18
CA ASP A 261 29.55 -14.20 15.39
C ASP A 261 28.21 -13.46 15.37
N VAL A 262 28.05 -12.49 14.46
CA VAL A 262 26.81 -11.71 14.29
C VAL A 262 25.91 -12.38 13.26
N GLN A 263 24.79 -12.92 13.71
CA GLN A 263 23.80 -13.56 12.85
C GLN A 263 22.57 -12.67 12.65
N HIS A 264 22.05 -12.66 11.42
CA HIS A 264 20.78 -12.00 11.14
C HIS A 264 19.62 -12.86 11.68
N VAL A 265 18.86 -12.31 12.62
CA VAL A 265 17.69 -12.96 13.21
C VAL A 265 16.40 -12.34 12.66
N PHE A 266 15.36 -13.14 12.42
CA PHE A 266 14.05 -12.64 12.04
C PHE A 266 13.48 -11.71 13.12
N ARG A 267 12.73 -10.68 12.72
CA ARG A 267 12.22 -9.66 13.64
C ARG A 267 11.42 -10.25 14.81
N GLU A 268 10.69 -11.33 14.56
CA GLU A 268 9.90 -12.05 15.55
C GLU A 268 10.77 -12.70 16.63
N ALA A 269 11.94 -13.23 16.27
CA ALA A 269 12.91 -13.78 17.21
C ALA A 269 13.75 -12.68 17.91
N ASN A 270 13.75 -11.45 17.38
CA ASN A 270 14.28 -10.27 18.06
C ASN A 270 13.21 -9.50 18.87
N SER A 271 11.99 -10.03 18.97
CA SER A 271 10.85 -9.30 19.55
C SER A 271 11.04 -8.94 21.03
N ALA A 272 11.74 -9.76 21.80
CA ALA A 272 12.08 -9.47 23.20
C ALA A 272 13.04 -8.27 23.31
N ALA A 273 14.06 -8.20 22.45
CA ALA A 273 14.98 -7.08 22.38
C ALA A 273 14.28 -5.80 21.88
N ASP A 274 13.42 -5.91 20.87
CA ASP A 274 12.59 -4.80 20.37
C ASP A 274 11.64 -4.25 21.46
N HIS A 275 11.05 -5.13 22.28
CA HIS A 275 10.17 -4.74 23.38
C HIS A 275 10.94 -4.01 24.49
N LEU A 276 12.08 -4.56 24.91
CA LEU A 276 12.94 -3.93 25.93
C LEU A 276 13.50 -2.58 25.45
N ALA A 277 13.86 -2.46 24.16
CA ALA A 277 14.30 -1.19 23.59
C ALA A 277 13.20 -0.13 23.60
N LYS A 278 11.94 -0.51 23.33
CA LYS A 278 10.78 0.39 23.40
C LYS A 278 10.47 0.83 24.83
N GLU A 279 10.49 -0.09 25.78
CA GLU A 279 10.28 0.23 27.20
C GLU A 279 11.40 1.13 27.75
N ALA A 280 12.67 0.82 27.46
CA ALA A 280 13.81 1.62 27.87
C ALA A 280 13.75 3.05 27.28
N ALA A 281 13.35 3.18 26.01
CA ALA A 281 13.14 4.48 25.37
C ALA A 281 12.02 5.29 26.05
N SER A 282 10.94 4.63 26.47
CA SER A 282 9.85 5.29 27.21
C SER A 282 10.26 5.78 28.59
N LEU A 283 11.24 5.11 29.21
CA LEU A 283 11.82 5.45 30.50
C LEU A 283 13.04 6.39 30.39
N GLN A 284 13.38 6.87 29.19
CA GLN A 284 14.57 7.66 28.88
C GLN A 284 15.89 7.01 29.34
N LEU A 285 15.91 5.69 29.45
CA LEU A 285 17.10 4.91 29.82
C LEU A 285 17.96 4.70 28.58
N THR A 286 19.00 5.50 28.42
CA THR A 286 19.96 5.41 27.31
C THR A 286 21.29 4.73 27.70
N ARG A 287 21.33 4.08 28.87
CA ARG A 287 22.56 3.45 29.37
C ARG A 287 22.72 2.05 28.81
N VAL A 288 23.94 1.73 28.33
CA VAL A 288 24.35 0.35 28.02
C VAL A 288 24.55 -0.40 29.33
N LEU A 289 23.80 -1.48 29.53
CA LEU A 289 23.96 -2.37 30.68
C LEU A 289 24.93 -3.49 30.30
N HIS A 290 26.00 -3.67 31.07
CA HIS A 290 26.86 -4.84 30.92
C HIS A 290 26.22 -6.07 31.57
N HIS A 291 26.68 -7.27 31.22
CA HIS A 291 26.14 -8.53 31.77
C HIS A 291 26.14 -8.54 33.31
N ASP A 292 27.14 -7.89 33.91
CA ASP A 292 27.29 -7.76 35.37
C ASP A 292 26.30 -6.76 36.00
N ASP A 293 25.75 -5.84 35.20
CA ASP A 293 24.75 -4.84 35.62
C ASP A 293 23.31 -5.39 35.58
N ILE A 294 23.10 -6.56 34.96
CA ILE A 294 21.79 -7.21 34.87
C ILE A 294 21.46 -7.80 36.25
N THR A 295 20.65 -7.06 37.00
CA THR A 295 20.13 -7.47 38.31
C THR A 295 19.37 -8.79 38.21
N GLY A 296 19.33 -9.57 39.30
CA GLY A 296 18.65 -10.87 39.34
C GLY A 296 17.20 -10.83 38.84
N VAL A 297 16.53 -9.69 39.03
CA VAL A 297 15.16 -9.43 38.56
C VAL A 297 15.03 -9.46 37.03
N LEU A 298 15.96 -8.84 36.29
CA LEU A 298 15.94 -8.89 34.82
C LEU A 298 16.35 -10.26 34.28
N ARG A 299 17.23 -10.97 35.00
CA ARG A 299 17.66 -12.33 34.67
C ARG A 299 16.53 -13.35 34.82
N ASP A 300 15.61 -13.13 35.77
CA ASP A 300 14.42 -13.96 35.94
C ASP A 300 13.31 -13.69 34.91
N ILE A 301 13.30 -12.48 34.33
CA ILE A 301 12.36 -12.08 33.28
C ILE A 301 12.83 -12.56 31.89
N LEU A 302 14.15 -12.55 31.62
CA LEU A 302 14.73 -13.02 30.36
C LEU A 302 15.10 -14.50 30.45
N CYS A 303 14.25 -15.36 29.89
CA CYS A 303 14.50 -16.79 29.80
C CYS A 303 15.09 -17.14 28.42
N LEU A 304 16.10 -18.00 28.40
CA LEU A 304 16.56 -18.65 27.17
C LEU A 304 15.78 -19.95 27.01
N ASP A 305 15.26 -20.23 25.81
CA ASP A 305 14.70 -21.54 25.53
C ASP A 305 15.80 -22.60 25.35
N ARG A 306 15.41 -23.85 25.11
CA ARG A 306 16.35 -24.97 24.89
C ARG A 306 17.26 -24.78 23.66
N GLN A 307 17.00 -23.76 22.84
CA GLN A 307 17.76 -23.41 21.64
C GLN A 307 18.58 -22.12 21.83
N GLY A 308 18.59 -21.54 23.04
CA GLY A 308 19.34 -20.33 23.37
C GLY A 308 18.67 -19.04 22.90
N VAL A 309 17.37 -19.07 22.54
CA VAL A 309 16.63 -17.89 22.09
C VAL A 309 16.01 -17.16 23.29
N PRO A 310 16.29 -15.85 23.47
CA PRO A 310 15.74 -15.07 24.58
C PRO A 310 14.26 -14.76 24.38
N HIS A 311 13.47 -15.01 25.42
CA HIS A 311 12.05 -14.64 25.51
C HIS A 311 11.72 -14.09 26.90
N LEU A 312 10.66 -13.29 27.00
CA LEU A 312 10.21 -12.72 28.27
C LEU A 312 9.27 -13.70 28.97
N ARG A 313 9.55 -14.02 30.23
CA ARG A 313 8.64 -14.76 31.11
C ARG A 313 7.46 -13.85 31.43
N ARG A 314 6.25 -14.21 30.99
CA ARG A 314 5.03 -13.50 31.37
C ARG A 314 4.79 -13.73 32.87
N GLY A 315 4.95 -12.69 33.67
CA GLY A 315 4.47 -12.64 35.06
C GLY A 315 2.97 -12.45 35.12
#